data_AF-A0A0N8P2N1-F1
#
_entry.id   AF-A0A0N8P2N1-F1
#
_cell.length_a   1.000
_cell.length_b   1.000
_cell.length_c   1.000
_cell.angle_alpha   90.00
_cell.angle_beta   90.00
_cell.angle_gamma   90.00
#
_symmetry.space_group_name_H-M   'P 1'
#
loop_
_entity.id
_entity.type
_entity.pdbx_description
1 polymer ?
#
loop_
_entity_poly.entity_id
_entity_poly.type
_entity_poly.pdbx_seq_one_letter_code
_entity_poly.pdbx_strand_id
1 'polypeptide(L)'
;YKLEFMRFQTPMIPATLIRRYKRFLADVRLADGREVVAHCPNPGSMMGLKDAGLKIWLEPNDDPKKKLKYGWRLVESPDGHFVGIDTAVPN
;
A
#
# COMPACT_ATOMS: atom_id res chain seq x y z
N TYR A 1 17.53 8.89 13.92
CA TYR A 1 18.03 7.71 13.21
C TYR A 1 17.14 7.44 12.02
N LYS A 2 17.64 7.74 10.81
CA LYS A 2 16.94 7.50 9.53
C LYS A 2 17.20 6.04 9.16
N LEU A 3 16.17 5.20 9.12
CA LEU A 3 16.28 3.81 8.69
C LEU A 3 16.62 3.78 7.19
N GLU A 4 17.90 3.61 6.87
CA GLU A 4 18.33 2.88 5.67
C GLU A 4 18.32 1.39 6.07
N PHE A 5 17.78 0.41 5.34
CA PHE A 5 17.73 0.22 3.89
C PHE A 5 16.46 -0.55 3.51
N MET A 6 15.51 0.12 2.86
CA MET A 6 14.65 -0.52 1.87
C MET A 6 14.61 0.41 0.66
N ARG A 7 15.37 0.06 -0.38
CA ARG A 7 15.49 0.87 -1.58
C ARG A 7 14.37 0.49 -2.55
N PHE A 8 13.24 1.18 -2.46
CA PHE A 8 12.27 1.17 -3.56
C PHE A 8 12.81 2.02 -4.70
N GLN A 9 12.58 1.59 -5.94
CA GLN A 9 13.02 2.34 -7.12
C GLN A 9 12.31 3.71 -7.22
N THR A 10 11.13 3.80 -6.60
CA THR A 10 10.26 4.97 -6.59
C THR A 10 10.02 5.44 -5.15
N PRO A 11 9.90 6.76 -4.91
CA PRO A 11 9.49 7.27 -3.61
C PRO A 11 8.11 6.74 -3.23
N MET A 12 8.04 6.01 -2.13
CA MET A 12 6.79 5.47 -1.61
C MET A 12 5.93 6.57 -0.97
N ILE A 13 4.63 6.52 -1.22
CA ILE A 13 3.64 7.49 -0.72
C ILE A 13 2.90 6.88 0.47
N PRO A 14 2.97 7.47 1.67
CA PRO A 14 2.20 7.00 2.82
C PRO A 14 0.70 7.36 2.66
N ALA A 15 -0.16 6.44 3.08
CA ALA A 15 -1.61 6.63 3.08
C ALA A 15 -2.27 5.92 4.28
N THR A 16 -3.50 6.31 4.61
CA THR A 16 -4.35 5.59 5.56
C THR A 16 -5.32 4.70 4.80
N LEU A 17 -5.36 3.41 5.12
CA LEU A 17 -6.32 2.48 4.54
C LEU A 17 -7.73 2.81 5.02
N ILE A 18 -8.68 3.00 4.10
CA ILE A 18 -10.11 3.14 4.42
C ILE A 18 -10.74 1.75 4.38
N ARG A 19 -10.56 1.01 3.28
CA ARG A 19 -11.04 -0.37 3.13
C ARG A 19 -10.36 -1.08 1.97
N ARG A 20 -10.28 -2.41 2.05
CA ARG A 20 -9.95 -3.31 0.92
C ARG A 20 -11.21 -4.06 0.48
N TYR A 21 -11.44 -4.15 -0.83
CA TYR A 21 -12.62 -4.80 -1.40
C TYR A 21 -12.31 -5.41 -2.77
N LYS A 22 -13.19 -6.32 -3.24
CA LYS A 22 -13.02 -7.07 -4.50
C LYS A 22 -11.63 -7.70 -4.67
N ARG A 23 -10.98 -8.04 -3.55
CA ARG A 23 -9.60 -8.56 -3.39
C ARG A 23 -8.48 -7.61 -3.84
N PHE A 24 -8.66 -6.89 -4.94
CA PHE A 24 -7.59 -6.15 -5.63
C PHE A 24 -7.73 -4.63 -5.57
N LEU A 25 -8.74 -4.10 -4.87
CA LEU A 25 -8.98 -2.67 -4.73
C LEU A 25 -8.89 -2.26 -3.27
N ALA A 26 -8.30 -1.09 -3.03
CA ALA A 26 -8.30 -0.45 -1.72
C ALA A 26 -8.62 1.03 -1.87
N ASP A 27 -9.60 1.51 -1.11
CA ASP A 27 -9.84 2.93 -0.92
C ASP A 27 -8.91 3.41 0.18
N VAL A 28 -8.20 4.51 -0.06
CA VAL A 28 -7.13 5.00 0.80
C VAL A 28 -7.15 6.53 0.84
N ARG A 29 -6.76 7.12 1.96
CA ARG A 29 -6.64 8.57 2.12
C ARG A 29 -5.17 8.98 2.14
N LEU A 30 -4.79 9.89 1.24
CA LEU A 30 -3.46 10.46 1.16
C LEU A 30 -3.24 11.54 2.24
N ALA A 31 -1.99 11.95 2.44
CA ALA A 31 -1.63 12.98 3.42
C ALA A 31 -2.26 14.36 3.15
N ASP A 32 -2.58 14.67 1.89
CA ASP A 32 -3.27 15.90 1.49
C ASP A 32 -4.81 15.80 1.62
N GLY A 33 -5.32 14.68 2.15
CA GLY A 33 -6.75 14.44 2.36
C GLY A 33 -7.49 13.85 1.17
N ARG A 34 -6.88 13.72 -0.01
CA ARG A 34 -7.53 13.08 -1.17
C ARG A 34 -7.77 11.60 -0.91
N GLU A 35 -8.94 11.12 -1.29
CA GLU A 35 -9.25 9.69 -1.35
C GLU A 35 -9.00 9.16 -2.76
N VAL A 36 -8.25 8.06 -2.84
CA VAL A 36 -7.88 7.42 -4.11
C VAL A 36 -8.09 5.91 -4.01
N VAL A 37 -8.15 5.27 -5.18
CA VAL A 37 -8.20 3.81 -5.27
C VAL A 37 -6.82 3.28 -5.64
N ALA A 38 -6.30 2.37 -4.83
CA ALA A 38 -5.05 1.66 -5.07
C ALA A 38 -5.29 0.20 -5.48
N HIS A 39 -4.40 -0.34 -6.30
CA HIS A 39 -4.34 -1.77 -6.58
C HIS A 39 -3.74 -2.51 -5.37
N CYS A 40 -4.38 -3.59 -4.94
CA CYS A 40 -3.88 -4.50 -3.92
C CYS A 40 -3.36 -5.80 -4.59
N PRO A 41 -2.05 -6.02 -4.72
CA PRO A 41 -1.46 -7.17 -5.41
C PRO A 41 -1.43 -8.45 -4.53
N ASN A 42 -2.50 -8.68 -3.77
CA ASN A 42 -2.62 -9.82 -2.88
C ASN A 42 -4.03 -10.42 -3.01
N PRO A 43 -4.20 -11.66 -3.51
CA PRO A 43 -5.51 -12.30 -3.60
C PRO A 43 -5.98 -12.95 -2.28
N GLY A 44 -5.07 -13.09 -1.30
CA GLY A 44 -5.29 -13.76 -0.01
C GLY A 44 -6.12 -12.96 0.99
N SER A 45 -6.36 -13.55 2.17
CA SER A 45 -7.22 -12.97 3.21
C SER A 45 -6.66 -11.68 3.80
N MET A 46 -5.33 -11.53 3.85
CA MET A 46 -4.62 -10.43 4.53
C MET A 46 -5.13 -10.21 5.96
N MET A 47 -5.36 -11.30 6.69
CA MET A 47 -5.82 -11.24 8.08
C MET A 47 -4.84 -10.39 8.92
N GLY A 48 -5.36 -9.37 9.61
CA GLY A 48 -4.56 -8.41 10.40
C GLY A 48 -3.78 -7.36 9.59
N LEU A 49 -3.86 -7.38 8.25
CA LEU A 49 -3.10 -6.47 7.37
C LEU A 49 -4.00 -5.55 6.53
N LYS A 50 -5.31 -5.56 6.75
CA LYS A 50 -6.29 -4.83 5.92
C LYS A 50 -7.34 -4.07 6.72
N ASP A 51 -7.07 -3.84 7.99
CA ASP A 51 -8.01 -3.17 8.88
C ASP A 51 -8.00 -1.65 8.60
N ALA A 52 -9.19 -1.05 8.67
CA ALA A 52 -9.33 0.38 8.42
C ALA A 52 -8.50 1.19 9.43
N GLY A 53 -7.88 2.27 8.97
CA GLY A 53 -7.00 3.12 9.77
C GLY A 53 -5.53 2.71 9.73
N LEU A 54 -5.19 1.52 9.23
CA LEU A 54 -3.79 1.12 9.09
C LEU A 54 -3.02 2.07 8.16
N LYS A 55 -1.77 2.36 8.53
CA LYS A 55 -0.85 3.09 7.69
C LYS A 55 -0.27 2.13 6.65
N ILE A 56 -0.33 2.53 5.39
CA ILE A 56 0.13 1.73 4.26
C ILE A 56 1.01 2.58 3.36
N TRP A 57 1.76 1.91 2.48
CA TRP A 57 2.65 2.56 1.55
C TRP A 57 2.32 2.17 0.12
N LEU A 58 2.15 3.21 -0.71
CA LEU A 58 1.76 3.11 -2.10
C LEU A 58 2.95 3.43 -3.00
N GLU A 59 3.12 2.61 -4.03
CA GLU A 59 3.96 2.94 -5.17
C GLU A 59 3.13 3.71 -6.21
N PRO A 60 3.59 4.90 -6.67
CA PRO A 60 2.93 5.61 -7.75
C PRO A 60 3.12 4.89 -9.09
N ASN A 61 2.17 5.07 -10.00
CA ASN A 61 2.19 4.45 -11.32
C ASN A 61 1.81 5.43 -12.42
N ASP A 62 2.82 5.80 -13.21
CA ASP A 62 2.70 6.77 -14.29
C ASP A 62 2.40 6.12 -15.66
N ASP A 63 2.30 4.78 -15.73
CA ASP A 63 1.95 4.08 -16.96
C ASP A 63 0.54 4.51 -17.42
N PRO A 64 0.41 5.17 -18.59
CA PRO A 64 -0.88 5.62 -19.10
C PRO A 64 -1.84 4.46 -19.43
N LYS A 65 -1.32 3.24 -19.63
CA LYS A 65 -2.15 2.04 -19.89
C LYS A 65 -2.82 1.52 -18.63
N LYS A 66 -2.30 1.87 -17.44
CA LYS A 66 -2.85 1.41 -16.17
C LYS A 66 -3.90 2.39 -15.64
N LYS A 67 -5.08 1.84 -15.35
CA LYS A 67 -6.24 2.59 -14.86
C LYS A 67 -6.02 3.15 -13.45
N LEU A 68 -5.34 2.39 -12.58
CA LEU A 68 -5.04 2.80 -11.21
C LEU A 68 -3.64 3.40 -11.13
N LYS A 69 -3.54 4.55 -10.48
CA LYS A 69 -2.31 5.35 -10.34
C LYS A 69 -1.47 4.97 -9.13
N TYR A 70 -1.93 4.02 -8.32
CA TYR A 70 -1.27 3.59 -7.09
C TYR A 70 -1.33 2.08 -6.93
N GLY A 71 -0.22 1.48 -6.49
CA GLY A 71 -0.14 0.09 -6.04
C GLY A 71 0.22 0.02 -4.57
N TRP A 72 -0.56 -0.69 -3.76
CA TRP A 72 -0.25 -0.92 -2.35
C TRP A 72 0.88 -1.95 -2.23
N ARG A 73 1.97 -1.57 -1.55
CA ARG A 73 3.15 -2.44 -1.36
C ARG A 73 3.36 -2.90 0.07
N LEU A 74 3.19 -2.01 1.04
CA LEU A 74 3.50 -2.29 2.44
C LEU A 74 2.35 -1.91 3.38
N VAL A 75 2.29 -2.63 4.49
CA VAL A 75 1.59 -2.21 5.72
C VAL A 75 2.64 -1.82 6.74
N GLU A 76 2.45 -0.69 7.43
CA GLU A 76 3.24 -0.30 8.58
C GLU A 76 2.44 -0.62 9.84
N SER A 77 3.01 -1.43 10.72
CA SER A 77 2.42 -1.76 12.01
C SER A 77 2.63 -0.62 13.02
N PRO A 78 1.86 -0.57 14.12
CA PRO A 78 1.97 0.50 15.12
C PRO A 78 3.35 0.65 15.79
N ASP A 79 4.14 -0.42 15.81
CA ASP A 79 5.52 -0.48 16.31
C ASP A 79 6.57 -0.10 15.24
N GLY A 80 6.13 0.27 14.03
CA GLY A 80 6.99 0.77 12.95
C GLY A 80 7.63 -0.32 12.08
N HIS A 81 7.19 -1.58 12.22
CA HIS A 81 7.59 -2.64 11.29
C HIS A 81 6.81 -2.58 9.97
N PHE A 82 7.43 -3.11 8.91
CA PHE A 82 6.86 -3.12 7.58
C PHE A 82 6.59 -4.55 7.13
N VAL A 83 5.41 -4.78 6.56
CA VAL A 83 5.03 -6.07 5.97
C VAL A 83 4.76 -5.90 4.48
N GLY A 84 5.53 -6.61 3.66
CA GLY A 84 5.28 -6.72 2.22
C GLY A 84 4.00 -7.50 1.94
N ILE A 85 3.13 -6.95 1.09
CA ILE A 85 1.85 -7.59 0.76
C ILE A 85 1.82 -8.23 -0.63
N ASP A 86 2.79 -7.94 -1.49
CA ASP A 86 2.84 -8.49 -2.84
C ASP A 86 3.25 -9.96 -2.80
N THR A 87 2.31 -10.87 -3.06
CA THR A 87 2.58 -12.32 -3.02
C THR A 87 3.45 -12.82 -4.16
N ALA A 88 3.72 -11.99 -5.18
CA ALA A 88 4.64 -12.34 -6.26
C ALA A 88 6.11 -12.04 -5.91
N VAL A 89 6.36 -11.29 -4.83
CA VAL A 89 7.69 -10.96 -4.34
C VAL A 89 7.90 -11.70 -3.01
N PRO A 90 8.85 -12.64 -2.93
CA PRO A 90 9.19 -13.27 -1.65
C PRO A 90 9.64 -12.22 -0.63
N ASN A 91 9.18 -12.35 0.62
CA ASN A 91 9.62 -11.54 1.76
C ASN A 91 11.05 -11.90 2.19
#